data_AF-A0A3D4PAV9-F1
#
_entry.id   AF-A0A3D4PAV9-F1
#
_cell.length_a   1.000
_cell.length_b   1.000
_cell.length_c   1.000
_cell.angle_alpha   90.00
_cell.angle_beta   90.00
_cell.angle_gamma   90.00
#
_symmetry.space_group_name_H-M   'P 1'
#
loop_
_entity.id
_entity.type
_entity.pdbx_description
1 polymer ?
#
loop_
_entity_poly.entity_id
_entity_poly.type
_entity_poly.pdbx_seq_one_letter_code
_entity_poly.pdbx_strand_id
1 'polypeptide(L)'
;SKGPVTRKFRDVQSTTQTIAFADSAVYNTWDYFPDEHLVENPLLEPPSNTQPSVHFRHHNSANVAYLDGHVESEIPSQIQLPVWFTTAQIEANRKHHLGFVGDDDSKYDRE
;
A
#
# COMPACT_ATOMS: atom_id res chain seq x y z
N SER A 1 -18.01 13.53 1.42
CA SER A 1 -18.41 13.43 2.83
C SER A 1 -17.54 12.36 3.47
N LYS A 2 -17.06 12.54 4.71
CA LYS A 2 -16.34 11.45 5.39
C LYS A 2 -17.38 10.40 5.79
N GLY A 3 -17.29 9.21 5.19
CA GLY A 3 -18.11 8.06 5.59
C GLY A 3 -17.86 7.67 7.05
N PRO A 4 -18.65 6.74 7.61
CA PRO A 4 -18.45 6.30 8.99
C PRO A 4 -17.07 5.62 9.15
N VAL A 5 -16.40 5.89 10.29
CA VAL A 5 -15.07 5.38 10.66
C VAL A 5 -15.06 3.84 10.79
N THR A 6 -16.21 3.23 11.01
CA THR A 6 -16.39 1.77 11.07
C THR A 6 -17.59 1.36 10.22
N ARG A 7 -17.54 0.14 9.67
CA ARG A 7 -18.62 -0.51 8.92
C ARG A 7 -19.08 -1.75 9.67
N LYS A 8 -20.36 -2.13 9.56
CA LYS A 8 -20.80 -3.47 9.97
C LYS A 8 -20.36 -4.45 8.88
N PHE A 9 -19.99 -5.68 9.26
CA PHE A 9 -19.63 -6.70 8.27
C PHE A 9 -20.69 -6.90 7.17
N ARG A 10 -21.98 -6.84 7.53
CA ARG A 10 -23.08 -6.98 6.57
C ARG A 10 -23.13 -5.87 5.50
N ASP A 11 -22.49 -4.74 5.76
CA ASP A 11 -22.49 -3.57 4.89
C ASP A 11 -21.23 -3.57 3.96
N VAL A 12 -20.32 -4.54 4.12
CA VAL A 12 -19.14 -4.74 3.26
C VAL A 12 -19.51 -5.66 2.10
N GLN A 13 -19.13 -5.27 0.88
CA GLN A 13 -19.54 -5.99 -0.33
C GLN A 13 -18.98 -7.42 -0.41
N SER A 14 -17.72 -7.62 0.00
CA SER A 14 -17.05 -8.94 -0.05
C SER A 14 -15.90 -9.03 0.95
N THR A 15 -16.12 -9.74 2.06
CA THR A 15 -15.11 -9.88 3.13
C THR A 15 -13.86 -10.63 2.67
N THR A 16 -13.99 -11.56 1.73
CA THR A 16 -12.87 -12.34 1.15
C THR A 16 -12.03 -11.51 0.17
N GLN A 17 -12.41 -10.26 -0.10
CA GLN A 17 -11.74 -9.41 -1.09
C GLN A 17 -11.38 -8.02 -0.56
N THR A 18 -11.84 -7.67 0.64
CA THR A 18 -11.49 -6.43 1.34
C THR A 18 -10.20 -6.64 2.13
N ILE A 19 -9.16 -5.86 1.81
CA ILE A 19 -7.90 -5.86 2.54
C ILE A 19 -8.14 -5.32 3.95
N ALA A 20 -7.66 -6.05 4.97
CA ALA A 20 -7.74 -5.65 6.37
C ALA A 20 -6.39 -5.17 6.90
N PHE A 21 -5.28 -5.80 6.48
CA PHE A 21 -3.94 -5.47 6.99
C PHE A 21 -2.82 -5.96 6.04
N ALA A 22 -1.74 -5.20 5.97
CA ALA A 22 -0.44 -5.62 5.45
C ALA A 22 0.66 -4.77 6.11
N ASP A 23 1.91 -5.25 6.04
CA ASP A 23 3.06 -4.47 6.49
C ASP A 23 3.22 -3.21 5.63
N SER A 24 3.36 -2.05 6.28
CA SER A 24 3.41 -0.75 5.59
C SER A 24 4.62 0.08 5.98
N ALA A 25 5.24 0.71 4.98
CA ALA A 25 6.33 1.67 5.10
C ALA A 25 6.37 2.56 3.87
N VAL A 26 6.89 3.77 4.01
CA VAL A 26 7.11 4.68 2.86
C VAL A 26 8.55 5.15 2.83
N TYR A 27 9.09 5.32 1.63
CA TYR A 27 10.33 6.09 1.47
C TYR A 27 9.95 7.57 1.44
N ASN A 28 10.25 8.27 2.53
CA ASN A 28 9.88 9.65 2.72
C ASN A 28 10.66 10.55 1.76
N THR A 29 9.94 11.30 0.92
CA THR A 29 10.49 12.27 -0.01
C THR A 29 9.94 13.68 0.23
N TRP A 30 9.33 13.92 1.39
CA TRP A 30 8.68 15.19 1.69
C TRP A 30 9.70 16.25 2.10
N ASP A 31 9.66 17.42 1.44
CA ASP A 31 10.61 18.52 1.60
C ASP A 31 10.73 19.11 3.03
N TYR A 32 9.76 18.84 3.91
CA TYR A 32 9.77 19.32 5.29
C TYR A 32 10.53 18.39 6.26
N PHE A 33 10.99 17.23 5.80
CA PHE A 33 11.93 16.40 6.54
C PHE A 33 13.37 16.70 6.11
N PRO A 34 14.35 16.59 7.03
CA PRO A 34 15.74 16.96 6.74
C PRO A 34 16.41 16.01 5.73
N ASP A 35 16.02 14.73 5.74
CA ASP A 35 16.63 13.68 4.93
C ASP A 35 15.58 12.71 4.40
N GLU A 36 15.80 12.19 3.19
CA GLU A 36 15.01 11.07 2.66
C GLU A 36 15.40 9.77 3.35
N HIS A 37 14.43 9.05 3.88
CA HIS A 37 14.66 7.78 4.57
C HIS A 37 13.39 6.93 4.61
N LEU A 38 13.56 5.64 4.89
CA LEU A 38 12.45 4.75 5.14
C LEU A 38 11.81 5.09 6.48
N VAL A 39 10.48 5.26 6.49
CA VAL A 39 9.69 5.50 7.71
C VAL A 39 8.53 4.52 7.80
N GLU A 40 8.09 4.25 9.03
CA GLU A 40 6.85 3.53 9.26
C GLU A 40 5.65 4.31 8.72
N ASN A 41 4.65 3.60 8.20
CA ASN A 41 3.43 4.19 7.68
C ASN A 41 2.21 3.43 8.23
N PRO A 42 1.22 4.11 8.84
CA PRO A 42 0.07 3.42 9.43
C PRO A 42 -1.02 3.04 8.40
N LEU A 43 -0.90 3.47 7.14
CA LEU A 43 -1.92 3.29 6.11
C LEU A 43 -1.41 2.45 4.94
N LEU A 44 -2.31 1.80 4.23
CA LEU A 44 -2.04 1.27 2.90
C LEU A 44 -2.61 2.25 1.89
N GLU A 45 -1.75 2.76 1.02
CA GLU A 45 -2.12 3.71 -0.02
C GLU A 45 -2.58 2.94 -1.28
N PRO A 46 -3.73 3.29 -1.87
CA PRO A 46 -4.13 2.76 -3.15
C PRO A 46 -3.19 3.24 -4.27
N PRO A 47 -3.10 2.50 -5.39
CA PRO A 47 -2.37 2.92 -6.58
C PRO A 47 -2.59 4.38 -7.02
N SER A 48 -3.82 4.90 -6.96
CA SER A 48 -4.14 6.28 -7.34
C SER A 48 -3.49 7.35 -6.47
N ASN A 49 -3.11 7.03 -5.24
CA ASN A 49 -2.38 7.94 -4.36
C ASN A 49 -0.89 8.01 -4.72
N THR A 50 -0.40 7.14 -5.61
CA THR A 50 0.94 7.17 -6.21
C THR A 50 2.11 7.10 -5.23
N GLN A 51 1.84 6.73 -3.98
CA GLN A 51 2.83 6.52 -2.93
C GLN A 51 2.93 5.01 -2.62
N PRO A 52 4.00 4.31 -3.04
CA PRO A 52 4.24 2.93 -2.62
C PRO A 52 4.28 2.86 -1.10
N SER A 53 3.48 1.97 -0.54
CA SER A 53 3.27 1.87 0.91
C SER A 53 3.33 0.44 1.44
N VAL A 54 3.05 -0.58 0.61
CA VAL A 54 3.14 -1.97 1.04
C VAL A 54 4.58 -2.44 1.00
N HIS A 55 5.04 -3.08 2.08
CA HIS A 55 6.42 -3.55 2.23
C HIS A 55 6.56 -5.04 1.87
N PHE A 56 7.14 -5.31 0.70
CA PHE A 56 7.38 -6.65 0.15
C PHE A 56 8.68 -7.27 0.66
N ARG A 57 8.91 -7.20 1.98
CA ARG A 57 10.19 -7.50 2.66
C ARG A 57 10.67 -8.94 2.45
N HIS A 58 9.75 -9.88 2.27
CA HIS A 58 10.06 -11.31 2.30
C HIS A 58 10.05 -11.88 0.88
N HIS A 59 11.22 -12.00 0.26
CA HIS A 59 11.38 -12.52 -1.11
C HIS A 59 10.56 -11.75 -2.15
N ASN A 60 10.48 -10.41 -2.03
CA ASN A 60 9.68 -9.56 -2.92
C ASN A 60 8.18 -9.93 -2.90
N SER A 61 7.69 -10.39 -1.73
CA SER A 61 6.28 -10.68 -1.45
C SER A 61 5.84 -10.03 -0.14
N ALA A 62 4.55 -9.77 -0.02
CA ALA A 62 3.89 -9.26 1.19
C ALA A 62 2.78 -10.22 1.63
N ASN A 63 2.59 -10.38 2.93
CA ASN A 63 1.42 -11.08 3.46
C ASN A 63 0.28 -10.07 3.63
N VAL A 64 -0.83 -10.31 2.93
CA VAL A 64 -2.00 -9.44 2.94
C VAL A 64 -3.15 -10.18 3.60
N ALA A 65 -3.59 -9.68 4.74
CA ALA A 65 -4.74 -10.22 5.46
C ALA A 65 -6.02 -9.56 4.94
N TYR A 66 -7.05 -10.38 4.74
CA TYR A 66 -8.37 -9.95 4.30
C TYR A 66 -9.38 -9.98 5.44
N LEU A 67 -10.52 -9.33 5.26
CA LEU A 67 -11.49 -9.05 6.32
C LEU A 67 -12.16 -10.32 6.89
N ASP A 68 -12.23 -11.40 6.13
CA ASP A 68 -12.69 -12.72 6.60
C ASP A 68 -11.62 -13.52 7.38
N GLY A 69 -10.39 -12.99 7.49
CA GLY A 69 -9.29 -13.55 8.27
C GLY A 69 -8.32 -14.45 7.50
N HIS A 70 -8.51 -14.67 6.19
CA HIS A 70 -7.49 -15.37 5.41
C HIS A 70 -6.32 -14.43 5.07
N VAL A 71 -5.19 -15.02 4.68
CA VAL A 71 -3.97 -14.30 4.29
C VAL A 71 -3.51 -14.83 2.94
N GLU A 72 -3.22 -13.92 2.01
CA GLU A 72 -2.60 -14.24 0.72
C GLU A 72 -1.18 -13.66 0.65
N SER A 73 -0.33 -14.32 -0.13
CA SER A 73 0.98 -13.78 -0.50
C SER A 73 0.84 -13.01 -1.80
N GLU A 74 1.10 -11.71 -1.74
CA GLU A 74 0.98 -10.78 -2.87
C GLU A 74 2.36 -10.36 -3.37
N ILE A 75 2.44 -10.08 -4.67
CA ILE A 75 3.64 -9.52 -5.32
C ILE A 75 3.40 -8.05 -5.66
N PRO A 76 4.45 -7.22 -5.74
CA PRO A 76 4.28 -5.80 -6.01
C PRO A 76 3.84 -5.55 -7.45
N SER A 77 2.76 -4.78 -7.61
CA SER A 77 2.35 -4.29 -8.92
C SER A 77 3.36 -3.32 -9.52
N GLN A 78 3.56 -3.41 -10.83
CA GLN A 78 4.53 -2.59 -11.56
C GLN A 78 3.87 -1.30 -12.05
N ILE A 79 3.70 -0.35 -11.13
CA ILE A 79 3.06 0.93 -11.42
C ILE A 79 4.13 1.99 -11.68
N GLN A 80 4.00 2.71 -12.80
CA GLN A 80 4.88 3.83 -13.12
C GLN A 80 4.64 4.96 -12.12
N LEU A 81 5.66 5.29 -11.34
CA LEU A 81 5.58 6.40 -10.41
C LEU A 81 5.56 7.75 -11.17
N PRO A 82 4.86 8.76 -10.64
CA PRO A 82 4.75 10.06 -11.28
C PRO A 82 6.08 10.81 -11.44
N VAL A 83 6.08 11.82 -12.30
CA VAL A 83 7.28 12.58 -12.69
C VAL A 83 7.94 13.37 -11.56
N TRP A 84 7.26 13.58 -10.43
CA TRP A 84 7.84 14.23 -9.25
C TRP A 84 8.70 13.29 -8.41
N PHE A 85 8.65 11.98 -8.66
CA PHE A 85 9.66 11.06 -8.13
C PHE A 85 10.94 11.16 -8.96
N THR A 86 12.06 11.45 -8.31
CA THR A 86 13.37 11.37 -8.95
C THR A 86 13.76 9.91 -9.21
N THR A 87 14.66 9.66 -10.17
CA THR A 87 15.18 8.31 -10.43
C THR A 87 15.76 7.67 -9.15
N ALA A 88 16.45 8.45 -8.31
CA ALA A 88 17.01 7.96 -7.06
C ALA A 88 15.92 7.50 -6.07
N GLN A 89 14.81 8.24 -5.97
CA GLN A 89 13.67 7.88 -5.12
C GLN A 89 12.94 6.64 -5.64
N ILE A 90 12.81 6.48 -6.96
CA ILE A 90 12.25 5.26 -7.56
C ILE A 90 13.11 4.04 -7.22
N GLU A 91 14.43 4.18 -7.38
CA GLU A 91 15.38 3.12 -7.02
C GLU A 91 15.40 2.85 -5.51
N ALA A 92 15.21 3.87 -4.66
CA ALA A 92 15.08 3.68 -3.23
C ALA A 92 13.84 2.86 -2.86
N ASN A 93 12.68 3.15 -3.46
CA ASN A 93 11.46 2.34 -3.29
C ASN A 93 11.71 0.88 -3.69
N ARG A 94 12.35 0.64 -4.84
CA ARG A 94 12.71 -0.71 -5.31
C ARG A 94 13.67 -1.42 -4.35
N LYS A 95 14.72 -0.72 -3.91
CA LYS A 95 15.72 -1.23 -2.95
C LYS A 95 15.09 -1.59 -1.60
N HIS A 96 14.10 -0.82 -1.16
CA HIS A 96 13.37 -1.07 0.08
C HIS A 96 12.14 -1.97 -0.11
N HIS A 97 11.95 -2.55 -1.29
CA HIS A 97 10.82 -3.44 -1.60
C HIS A 97 9.46 -2.80 -1.31
N LEU A 98 9.30 -1.52 -1.62
CA LEU A 98 8.03 -0.82 -1.48
C LEU A 98 7.23 -0.89 -2.78
N GLY A 99 5.92 -1.11 -2.67
CA GLY A 99 5.04 -1.23 -3.83
C GLY A 99 3.55 -1.03 -3.49
N PHE A 100 2.72 -1.51 -4.42
CA PHE A 100 1.26 -1.55 -4.30
C PHE A 100 0.77 -2.98 -4.38
N VAL A 101 -0.39 -3.23 -3.76
CA VAL A 101 -1.13 -4.49 -3.92
C VAL A 101 -2.25 -4.24 -4.94
N GLY A 102 -2.09 -4.78 -6.15
CA GLY A 102 -3.02 -4.54 -7.25
C GLY A 102 -2.58 -3.41 -8.18
N ASP A 103 -3.02 -3.49 -9.44
CA ASP A 103 -2.64 -2.56 -10.51
C ASP A 103 -3.50 -1.28 -10.49
N ASP A 104 -4.58 -1.27 -9.72
CA ASP A 104 -5.53 -0.19 -9.57
C ASP A 104 -6.18 -0.18 -8.17
N ASP A 105 -7.10 0.76 -7.95
CA ASP A 105 -7.79 0.95 -6.67
C ASP A 105 -8.86 -0.12 -6.38
N SER A 106 -9.10 -1.07 -7.29
CA SER A 106 -10.21 -2.02 -7.16
C SER A 106 -10.13 -2.89 -5.90
N LYS A 107 -8.93 -3.08 -5.32
CA LYS A 107 -8.73 -3.78 -4.04
C LYS A 107 -8.99 -2.91 -2.81
N TYR A 108 -8.97 -1.59 -2.96
CA TYR A 108 -9.14 -0.59 -1.91
C TYR A 108 -10.57 -0.03 -1.88
N ASP A 109 -11.27 -0.02 -3.03
CA ASP A 109 -12.63 0.50 -3.18
C ASP A 109 -13.75 -0.50 -2.79
N ARG A 110 -13.47 -1.49 -1.92
CA ARG A 110 -14.39 -2.61 -1.62
C ARG A 110 -15.18 -2.46 -0.30
N GLU A 111 -15.35 -1.23 0.17
CA GLU A 111 -16.03 -0.89 1.44
C GLU A 111 -17.49 -0.43 1.30
#